data_AF-A0A486RNK8-F1
#
_entry.id   AF-A0A486RNK8-F1
#
_cell.length_a   1.000
_cell.length_b   1.000
_cell.length_c   1.000
_cell.angle_alpha   90.00
_cell.angle_beta   90.00
_cell.angle_gamma   90.00
#
_symmetry.space_group_name_H-M   'P 1'
#
loop_
_entity.id
_entity.type
_entity.pdbx_description
1 polymer ?
#
loop_
_entity_poly.entity_id
_entity_poly.type
_entity_poly.pdbx_seq_one_letter_code
_entity_poly.pdbx_strand_id
1 'polypeptide(L)'
;MSDIKSYPIPLPPLQEQHEIVRRVELLFAYADTIEKQVNSALTRVNSLTQSILAKAFRGELTAQWRAENPDLISGENSAAALLEKIKAERAASGGKKTSRKKA
;
A
#
# COMPACT_ATOMS: atom_id res chain seq x y z
N MET A 1 24.45 26.99 -35.41
CA MET A 1 25.73 27.00 -34.68
C MET A 1 26.15 28.41 -34.23
N SER A 2 25.76 29.47 -34.96
CA SER A 2 26.12 30.86 -34.68
C SER A 2 25.61 31.35 -33.32
N ASP A 3 24.40 30.94 -32.94
CA ASP A 3 23.71 31.48 -31.75
C ASP A 3 24.35 31.04 -30.42
N ILE A 4 24.91 29.82 -30.37
CA ILE A 4 25.61 29.30 -29.18
C ILE A 4 26.93 30.07 -28.96
N LYS A 5 27.64 30.45 -30.04
CA LYS A 5 28.93 31.14 -29.95
C LYS A 5 28.79 32.60 -29.51
N SER A 6 27.66 33.24 -29.80
CA SER A 6 27.39 34.64 -29.45
C SER A 6 26.77 34.82 -28.07
N TYR A 7 26.48 33.74 -27.35
CA TYR A 7 25.82 33.85 -26.04
C TYR A 7 26.81 34.39 -24.99
N PRO A 8 26.49 35.50 -24.29
CA PRO A 8 27.36 36.02 -23.25
C PRO A 8 27.31 35.11 -22.03
N ILE A 9 28.46 34.55 -21.65
CA ILE A 9 28.59 33.69 -20.47
C ILE A 9 29.47 34.41 -19.43
N PRO A 10 28.97 34.62 -18.20
CA PRO A 10 29.81 35.12 -17.12
C PRO A 10 30.87 34.08 -16.76
N LEU A 11 32.13 34.51 -16.70
CA LEU A 11 33.26 33.63 -16.39
C LEU A 11 33.92 34.07 -15.06
N PRO A 12 33.45 33.55 -13.91
CA PRO A 12 34.05 33.86 -12.62
C PRO A 12 35.44 33.22 -12.48
N PRO A 13 36.25 33.58 -11.46
CA PRO A 13 37.52 32.92 -11.19
C PRO A 13 37.37 31.41 -10.98
N LEU A 14 38.39 30.63 -11.33
CA LEU A 14 38.33 29.16 -11.24
C LEU A 14 37.90 28.67 -9.85
N GLN A 15 38.37 29.29 -8.78
CA GLN A 15 38.00 28.90 -7.43
C GLN A 15 36.48 29.03 -7.18
N GLU A 16 35.87 30.10 -7.68
CA GLU A 16 34.43 30.33 -7.58
C GLU A 16 33.65 29.34 -8.45
N GLN A 17 34.14 29.02 -9.66
CA GLN A 17 33.54 27.98 -10.50
C GLN A 17 33.47 26.62 -9.78
N HIS A 18 34.57 26.20 -9.14
CA HIS A 18 34.60 24.93 -8.39
C HIS A 18 33.64 24.94 -7.20
N GLU A 19 33.57 26.05 -6.46
CA GLU A 19 32.66 26.17 -5.32
C GLU A 19 31.19 26.16 -5.74
N ILE A 20 30.84 26.81 -6.86
CA ILE A 20 29.50 26.76 -7.45
C ILE A 20 29.14 25.31 -7.81
N VAL A 21 30.02 24.62 -8.55
CA VAL A 21 29.80 23.22 -8.94
C VAL A 21 29.62 22.33 -7.72
N ARG A 22 30.51 22.43 -6.73
CA ARG A 22 30.43 21.65 -5.49
C ARG A 22 29.10 21.82 -4.76
N ARG A 23 28.59 23.06 -4.67
CA ARG A 23 27.30 23.34 -4.01
C ARG A 23 26.13 22.74 -4.78
N VAL A 24 26.16 22.86 -6.11
CA VAL A 24 25.14 22.28 -6.97
C VAL A 24 25.13 20.75 -6.85
N GLU A 25 26.29 20.12 -6.92
CA GLU A 25 26.44 18.67 -6.74
C GLU A 25 25.93 18.19 -5.38
N LEU A 26 26.23 18.92 -4.30
CA LEU A 26 25.74 18.60 -2.96
C LEU A 26 24.20 18.64 -2.89
N LEU A 27 23.58 19.65 -3.50
CA LEU A 27 22.13 19.78 -3.54
C LEU A 27 21.47 18.65 -4.34
N PHE A 28 22.06 18.26 -5.47
CA PHE A 28 21.58 17.12 -6.24
C PHE A 28 21.72 15.80 -5.48
N ALA A 29 22.87 15.56 -4.82
CA ALA A 29 23.07 14.37 -4.00
C ALA A 29 22.06 14.29 -2.83
N TYR A 30 21.71 15.44 -2.25
CA TYR A 30 20.68 15.52 -1.22
C TYR A 30 19.29 15.19 -1.78
N ALA A 31 18.93 15.74 -2.94
CA ALA A 31 17.67 15.43 -3.61
C ALA A 31 17.55 13.94 -3.94
N ASP A 32 18.59 13.33 -4.51
CA ASP A 32 18.64 11.89 -4.81
C ASP A 32 18.44 11.03 -3.56
N THR A 33 18.99 11.48 -2.43
CA THR A 33 18.87 10.77 -1.15
C THR A 33 17.43 10.80 -0.66
N ILE A 34 16.76 11.95 -0.72
CA ILE A 34 15.34 12.08 -0.36
C ILE A 34 14.48 11.18 -1.25
N GLU A 35 14.70 11.22 -2.56
CA GLU A 35 13.92 10.41 -3.51
C GLU A 35 14.06 8.91 -3.21
N LYS A 36 15.28 8.44 -2.94
CA LYS A 36 15.53 7.05 -2.52
C LYS A 36 14.81 6.68 -1.22
N GLN A 37 14.82 7.58 -0.23
CA GLN A 37 14.15 7.35 1.05
C GLN A 37 12.63 7.23 0.88
N VAL A 38 12.02 8.12 0.08
CA VAL A 38 10.58 8.09 -0.22
C VAL A 38 10.21 6.79 -0.93
N ASN A 39 10.96 6.41 -1.96
CA ASN A 39 10.71 5.17 -2.69
C ASN A 39 10.84 3.93 -1.80
N SER A 40 11.86 3.87 -0.93
CA SER A 40 12.02 2.77 0.02
C SER A 40 10.87 2.71 1.03
N ALA A 41 10.42 3.86 1.54
CA ALA A 41 9.28 3.92 2.45
C ALA A 41 8.00 3.41 1.78
N LEU A 42 7.74 3.81 0.53
CA LEU A 42 6.59 3.35 -0.24
C LEU A 42 6.61 1.83 -0.44
N THR A 43 7.76 1.25 -0.78
CA THR A 43 7.91 -0.21 -0.91
C THR A 43 7.61 -0.93 0.41
N ARG A 44 8.07 -0.39 1.55
CA ARG A 44 7.82 -0.96 2.87
C ARG A 44 6.34 -0.93 3.22
N VAL A 45 5.66 0.19 2.98
CA VAL A 45 4.21 0.32 3.22
C VAL A 45 3.43 -0.68 2.37
N ASN A 46 3.77 -0.82 1.09
CA ASN A 46 3.12 -1.80 0.21
C ASN A 46 3.32 -3.23 0.71
N SER A 47 4.55 -3.61 1.06
CA SER A 47 4.84 -4.95 1.60
C SER A 47 4.12 -5.23 2.91
N LEU A 48 4.12 -4.26 3.84
CA LEU A 48 3.44 -4.39 5.12
C LEU A 48 1.93 -4.56 4.95
N THR A 49 1.32 -3.76 4.07
CA THR A 49 -0.11 -3.81 3.79
C THR A 49 -0.50 -5.19 3.25
N GLN A 50 0.26 -5.73 2.30
CA GLN A 50 0.02 -7.07 1.77
C GLN A 50 0.17 -8.16 2.84
N SER A 51 1.20 -8.06 3.69
CA SER A 51 1.41 -9.00 4.80
C SER A 51 0.27 -8.96 5.82
N ILE A 52 -0.18 -7.76 6.21
CA ILE A 52 -1.30 -7.59 7.14
C ILE A 52 -2.58 -8.17 6.55
N LEU A 53 -2.90 -7.88 5.29
CA LEU A 53 -4.08 -8.42 4.62
C LEU A 53 -4.03 -9.96 4.58
N ALA A 54 -2.90 -10.54 4.20
CA ALA A 54 -2.72 -11.99 4.19
C ALA A 54 -2.95 -12.61 5.58
N LYS A 55 -2.38 -12.00 6.64
CA LYS A 55 -2.56 -12.45 8.02
C LYS A 55 -4.00 -12.29 8.52
N ALA A 56 -4.66 -11.21 8.13
CA ALA A 56 -6.06 -10.94 8.46
C ALA A 56 -6.99 -12.00 7.82
N PHE A 57 -6.82 -12.29 6.53
CA PHE A 57 -7.65 -13.29 5.83
C PHE A 57 -7.43 -14.72 6.33
N ARG A 58 -6.22 -15.05 6.79
CA ARG A 58 -5.95 -16.34 7.46
C ARG A 58 -6.50 -16.40 8.88
N GLY A 59 -7.01 -15.29 9.42
CA GLY A 59 -7.48 -15.18 10.80
C GLY A 59 -6.35 -15.29 11.82
N GLU A 60 -5.09 -15.06 11.41
CA GLU A 60 -3.92 -15.09 12.31
C GLU A 60 -4.00 -13.94 13.32
N LEU A 61 -4.47 -12.76 12.90
CA LEU A 61 -4.58 -11.57 13.75
C LEU A 61 -5.62 -11.71 14.87
N THR A 62 -6.57 -12.64 14.74
CA THR A 62 -7.61 -12.91 15.74
C THR A 62 -7.44 -14.27 16.41
N ALA A 63 -6.37 -15.01 16.12
CA ALA A 63 -6.19 -16.38 16.58
C ALA A 63 -6.18 -16.49 18.11
N GLN A 64 -5.45 -15.60 18.79
CA GLN A 64 -5.40 -15.55 20.25
C GLN A 64 -6.79 -15.27 20.84
N TRP A 65 -7.46 -14.21 20.37
CA TRP A 65 -8.81 -13.87 20.83
C TRP A 65 -9.78 -15.04 20.65
N ARG A 66 -9.73 -15.77 19.52
CA ARG A 66 -10.57 -16.95 19.28
C ARG A 66 -10.27 -18.10 20.25
N ALA A 67 -9.00 -18.28 20.63
CA ALA A 67 -8.62 -19.30 21.61
C ALA A 67 -9.11 -18.96 23.03
N GLU A 68 -9.12 -17.67 23.38
CA GLU A 68 -9.61 -17.16 24.67
C GLU A 68 -11.14 -17.09 24.74
N ASN A 69 -11.85 -17.09 23.60
CA ASN A 69 -13.30 -16.90 23.52
C ASN A 69 -13.99 -18.00 22.71
N PRO A 70 -13.85 -19.30 23.07
CA PRO A 70 -14.40 -20.40 22.27
C PRO A 70 -15.93 -20.43 22.22
N ASP A 71 -16.62 -19.99 23.28
CA ASP A 71 -18.09 -20.05 23.37
C ASP A 71 -18.78 -19.09 22.38
N LEU A 72 -18.10 -18.02 21.98
CA LEU A 72 -18.63 -17.01 21.04
C LEU A 72 -18.58 -17.46 19.58
N ILE A 73 -17.84 -18.53 19.26
CA ILE A 73 -17.60 -18.97 17.88
C ILE A 73 -17.83 -20.48 17.66
N SER A 74 -18.24 -21.21 18.69
CA SER A 74 -18.49 -22.64 18.64
C SER A 74 -19.98 -22.96 18.82
N GLY A 75 -20.35 -24.24 18.66
CA GLY A 75 -21.74 -24.71 18.79
C GLY A 75 -22.70 -23.97 17.85
N GLU A 76 -23.74 -23.37 18.42
CA GLU A 76 -24.76 -22.60 17.69
C GLU A 76 -24.22 -21.32 17.04
N ASN A 77 -23.11 -20.76 17.56
CA ASN A 77 -22.44 -19.58 17.04
C ASN A 77 -21.38 -19.92 15.97
N SER A 78 -21.22 -21.21 15.64
CA SER A 78 -20.25 -21.65 14.64
C SER A 78 -20.66 -21.27 13.22
N ALA A 79 -19.67 -21.04 12.37
CA ALA A 79 -19.89 -20.80 10.94
C ALA A 79 -20.65 -21.96 10.26
N ALA A 80 -20.41 -23.21 10.70
CA ALA A 80 -21.12 -24.37 10.20
C ALA A 80 -22.61 -24.34 10.57
N ALA A 81 -22.95 -24.03 11.82
CA ALA A 81 -24.34 -23.89 12.25
C ALA A 81 -25.07 -22.77 11.50
N LEU A 82 -24.39 -21.64 11.26
CA LEU A 82 -24.94 -20.54 10.46
C LEU A 82 -25.18 -20.96 9.00
N LEU A 83 -24.26 -21.71 8.39
CA LEU A 83 -24.41 -22.22 7.02
C LEU A 83 -25.62 -23.14 6.89
N GLU A 84 -25.85 -24.04 7.85
CA GLU A 84 -27.02 -24.92 7.83
C GLU A 84 -28.32 -24.12 7.98
N LYS A 85 -28.35 -23.11 8.87
CA LYS A 85 -29.50 -22.17 8.96
C LYS A 85 -29.76 -21.46 7.63
N ILE A 86 -28.73 -20.92 6.99
CA ILE A 86 -28.86 -20.24 5.68
C ILE A 86 -29.36 -21.22 4.60
N LYS A 87 -28.87 -22.46 4.56
CA LYS A 87 -29.32 -23.46 3.59
C LYS A 87 -30.79 -23.82 3.81
N ALA A 88 -31.19 -24.07 5.05
CA ALA A 88 -32.57 -24.38 5.40
C ALA A 88 -33.51 -23.22 5.04
N GLU A 89 -33.12 -21.99 5.36
CA GLU A 89 -33.88 -20.79 5.03
C GLU A 89 -33.96 -20.56 3.51
N ARG A 90 -32.88 -20.80 2.76
CA ARG A 90 -32.87 -20.72 1.29
C ARG A 90 -33.72 -21.79 0.62
N ALA A 91 -33.77 -23.01 1.18
CA ALA A 91 -34.63 -24.08 0.70
C ALA A 91 -36.11 -23.77 0.97
N ALA A 92 -36.43 -23.24 2.16
CA ALA A 92 -37.78 -22.83 2.53
C ALA A 92 -38.27 -21.58 1.76
N SER A 93 -37.36 -20.67 1.40
CA SER A 93 -37.68 -19.42 0.67
C SER A 93 -37.68 -19.55 -0.86
N GLY A 94 -37.46 -20.75 -1.40
CA GLY A 94 -37.82 -21.12 -2.78
C GLY A 94 -37.48 -20.07 -3.84
N GLY A 95 -36.20 -19.77 -4.07
CA GLY A 95 -35.73 -19.19 -5.34
C GLY A 95 -36.41 -17.89 -5.81
N LYS A 96 -36.68 -16.92 -4.93
CA LYS A 96 -37.13 -15.59 -5.38
C LYS A 96 -35.96 -14.82 -6.01
N LYS A 97 -35.63 -15.13 -7.27
CA LYS A 97 -34.66 -14.39 -8.10
C LYS A 97 -35.18 -12.97 -8.33
N THR A 98 -34.81 -12.02 -7.48
CA THR A 98 -34.93 -10.60 -7.81
C THR A 98 -33.82 -10.27 -8.81
N SER A 99 -34.17 -10.27 -10.09
CA SER A 99 -33.37 -9.67 -11.15
C SER A 99 -33.17 -8.19 -10.82
N ARG A 100 -32.06 -7.84 -10.15
CA ARG A 100 -31.67 -6.45 -9.96
C ARG A 100 -31.01 -5.99 -11.25
N LYS A 101 -31.75 -5.20 -12.04
CA LYS A 101 -31.26 -4.48 -13.23
C LYS A 101 -29.93 -3.80 -12.89
N LYS A 102 -28.90 -4.08 -13.69
CA LYS A 102 -27.66 -3.31 -13.77
C LYS A 102 -28.03 -1.85 -14.10
N ALA A 103 -27.63 -0.92 -13.23
CA ALA A 103 -27.39 0.47 -13.57
C ALA A 103 -25.88 0.64 -13.73
#